data_AF-A0A2S9FGR7-F1
#
_entry.id   AF-A0A2S9FGR7-F1
#
_cell.length_a   1.000
_cell.length_b   1.000
_cell.length_c   1.000
_cell.angle_alpha   90.00
_cell.angle_beta   90.00
_cell.angle_gamma   90.00
#
_symmetry.space_group_name_H-M   'P 1'
#
loop_
_entity.id
_entity.type
_entity.pdbx_description
1 polymer ?
#
loop_
_entity_poly.entity_id
_entity_poly.type
_entity_poly.pdbx_seq_one_letter_code
_entity_poly.pdbx_strand_id
1 'polypeptide(L)'
;RAAGMDGDPVPGLAAFIRAHSGGSWVDKEWLRKHNIDRQSRWQRDSVEILSHIANPDVRAIAQELTDGRFYYARVAAVVDAGVQPVYSLRVDTDDHSFITNGFVSHNTEARLTPLAMEMLREIDEETVDFIPNYDGRVQEPTVLPSRFPNLLANGSGGIAVGMATNMPPHNLRELAEAVFWCLDNYEADEETTLAAVTERVKGPDFPTYGLIVGSQGIHDAYTTGRGSIRMRGVVEVEEDARGRSLL
;
A
#
# COMPACT_ATOMS: atom_id res chain seq x y z
N ARG A 1 3.79 -13.42 9.37
CA ARG A 1 3.73 -13.58 10.85
C ARG A 1 4.75 -12.63 11.48
N ALA A 2 4.30 -11.47 11.96
CA ALA A 2 5.09 -10.57 12.79
C ALA A 2 4.12 -9.94 13.80
N ALA A 3 3.63 -10.75 14.73
CA ALA A 3 3.03 -10.24 15.94
C ALA A 3 4.17 -9.99 16.94
N GLY A 4 4.09 -8.91 17.72
CA GLY A 4 5.02 -8.70 18.83
C GLY A 4 4.90 -9.88 19.78
N MET A 5 6.02 -10.43 20.22
CA MET A 5 5.97 -11.47 21.25
C MET A 5 5.41 -10.84 22.53
N ASP A 6 4.73 -11.61 23.39
CA ASP A 6 4.11 -11.11 24.64
C ASP A 6 5.09 -10.34 25.58
N GLY A 7 6.39 -10.52 25.38
CA GLY A 7 7.46 -9.84 26.12
C GLY A 7 8.03 -8.58 25.44
N ASP A 8 7.61 -8.24 24.23
CA ASP A 8 8.18 -7.14 23.47
C ASP A 8 7.75 -5.78 24.05
N PRO A 9 8.71 -4.89 24.36
CA PRO A 9 8.40 -3.57 24.87
C PRO A 9 8.01 -2.62 23.74
N VAL A 10 6.98 -1.81 23.96
CA VAL A 10 6.66 -0.65 23.11
C VAL A 10 7.77 0.40 23.30
N PRO A 11 8.58 0.71 22.28
CA PRO A 11 9.70 1.62 22.40
C PRO A 11 9.27 3.02 22.86
N GLY A 12 9.92 3.54 23.89
CA GLY A 12 9.70 4.91 24.38
C GLY A 12 8.41 5.13 25.19
N LEU A 13 7.46 4.19 25.20
CA LEU A 13 6.16 4.35 25.86
C LEU A 13 6.29 4.63 27.37
N ALA A 14 7.09 3.84 28.10
CA ALA A 14 7.25 4.05 29.53
C ALA A 14 7.90 5.39 29.87
N ALA A 15 8.86 5.85 29.06
CA ALA A 15 9.49 7.15 29.25
C ALA A 15 8.48 8.28 28.98
N PHE A 16 7.69 8.16 27.92
CA PHE A 16 6.64 9.11 27.56
C PHE A 16 5.59 9.25 28.67
N ILE A 17 5.03 8.14 29.14
CA ILE A 17 4.02 8.15 30.21
C ILE A 17 4.59 8.72 31.51
N ARG A 18 5.81 8.35 31.90
CA ARG A 18 6.44 8.87 33.13
C ARG A 18 6.70 10.37 33.07
N ALA A 19 6.96 10.91 31.88
CA ALA A 19 7.19 12.34 31.69
C ALA A 19 5.87 13.15 31.64
N HIS A 20 4.80 12.59 31.06
CA HIS A 20 3.60 13.37 30.70
C HIS A 20 2.30 12.94 31.40
N SER A 21 2.31 11.87 32.20
CA SER A 21 1.12 11.32 32.88
C SER A 21 0.34 12.31 33.76
N GLY A 22 0.98 13.37 34.26
CA GLY A 22 0.37 14.26 35.25
C GLY A 22 0.13 13.52 36.57
N GLY A 23 -0.80 13.99 37.39
CA GLY A 23 -1.26 13.25 38.58
C GLY A 23 -0.43 13.44 39.86
N SER A 24 -0.82 12.69 40.90
CA SER A 24 -0.26 12.81 42.24
C SER A 24 1.13 12.16 42.34
N TRP A 25 1.86 12.43 43.43
CA TRP A 25 3.16 11.79 43.65
C TRP A 25 3.06 10.26 43.75
N VAL A 26 1.95 9.76 44.30
CA VAL A 26 1.66 8.31 44.44
C VAL A 26 1.53 7.65 43.07
N ASP A 27 0.82 8.30 42.14
CA ASP A 27 0.64 7.79 40.77
C ASP A 27 1.97 7.74 40.01
N LYS A 28 2.78 8.80 40.15
CA LYS A 28 4.10 8.87 39.53
C LYS A 28 5.07 7.83 40.11
N GLU A 29 5.00 7.58 41.41
CA GLU A 29 5.81 6.55 42.05
C GLU A 29 5.39 5.15 41.57
N TRP A 30 4.08 4.89 41.45
CA TRP A 30 3.56 3.63 40.92
C TRP A 30 4.04 3.40 39.47
N LEU A 31 3.91 4.40 38.59
CA LEU A 31 4.34 4.31 37.18
C LEU A 31 5.86 4.11 37.02
N ARG A 32 6.67 4.50 38.02
CA ARG A 32 8.12 4.25 38.05
C ARG A 32 8.47 2.83 38.48
N LYS A 33 7.73 2.26 39.43
CA LYS A 33 7.97 0.90 39.96
C LYS A 33 7.49 -0.19 39.02
N HIS A 34 6.64 0.16 38.05
CA HIS A 34 5.98 -0.80 37.18
C HIS A 34 6.44 -0.69 35.72
N ASN A 35 6.61 -1.86 35.08
CA ASN A 35 6.86 -2.00 33.64
C ASN A 35 5.57 -1.71 32.87
N ILE A 36 5.43 -0.49 32.36
CA ILE A 36 4.27 0.02 31.60
C ILE A 36 4.54 0.09 30.09
N ASP A 37 5.61 -0.55 29.63
CA ASP A 37 6.02 -0.68 28.24
C ASP A 37 5.67 -2.04 27.64
N ARG A 38 5.25 -3.02 28.45
CA ARG A 38 4.97 -4.39 27.98
C ARG A 38 3.54 -4.56 27.52
N GLN A 39 3.37 -4.99 26.28
CA GLN A 39 2.05 -5.18 25.66
C GLN A 39 1.17 -6.18 26.42
N SER A 40 1.74 -7.30 26.90
CA SER A 40 1.03 -8.27 27.75
C SER A 40 0.46 -7.67 29.03
N ARG A 41 1.11 -6.65 29.59
CA ARG A 41 0.61 -5.99 30.80
C ARG A 41 -0.56 -5.06 30.49
N TRP A 42 -0.53 -4.37 29.35
CA TRP A 42 -1.67 -3.58 28.89
C TRP A 42 -2.88 -4.45 28.57
N GLN A 43 -2.66 -5.64 28.02
CA GLN A 43 -3.75 -6.60 27.79
C GLN A 43 -4.41 -7.07 29.10
N ARG A 44 -3.64 -7.26 30.17
CA ARG A 44 -4.15 -7.79 31.45
C ARG A 44 -4.66 -6.71 32.41
N ASP A 45 -3.90 -5.62 32.55
CA ASP A 45 -4.02 -4.65 33.64
C ASP A 45 -4.24 -3.21 33.10
N SER A 46 -4.73 -3.03 31.87
CA SER A 46 -4.91 -1.69 31.24
C SER A 46 -5.68 -0.71 32.12
N VAL A 47 -6.75 -1.16 32.77
CA VAL A 47 -7.60 -0.33 33.63
C VAL A 47 -6.81 0.26 34.81
N GLU A 48 -5.95 -0.55 35.43
CA GLU A 48 -5.10 -0.12 36.54
C GLU A 48 -4.06 0.89 36.05
N ILE A 49 -3.37 0.59 34.94
CA ILE A 49 -2.35 1.48 34.38
C ILE A 49 -2.96 2.84 34.00
N LEU A 50 -4.13 2.85 33.37
CA LEU A 50 -4.82 4.07 32.95
C LEU A 50 -5.31 4.91 34.13
N SER A 51 -5.63 4.28 35.26
CA SER A 51 -6.07 5.00 36.47
C SER A 51 -4.97 5.89 37.06
N HIS A 52 -3.70 5.53 36.84
CA HIS A 52 -2.53 6.31 37.28
C HIS A 52 -2.09 7.39 36.27
N ILE A 53 -2.77 7.52 35.12
CA ILE A 53 -2.48 8.52 34.10
C ILE A 53 -3.58 9.58 34.12
N ALA A 54 -3.30 10.74 34.73
CA ALA A 54 -4.28 11.81 34.85
C ALA A 54 -4.56 12.51 33.50
N ASN A 55 -3.52 12.71 32.69
CA ASN A 55 -3.62 13.40 31.41
C ASN A 55 -4.44 12.56 30.39
N PRO A 56 -5.58 13.06 29.87
CA PRO A 56 -6.41 12.34 28.90
C PRO A 56 -5.70 12.08 27.57
N ASP A 57 -4.86 13.01 27.09
CA ASP A 57 -4.15 12.86 25.81
C ASP A 57 -3.12 11.72 25.90
N VAL A 58 -2.42 11.64 27.04
CA VAL A 58 -1.46 10.56 27.29
C VAL A 58 -2.16 9.21 27.41
N ARG A 59 -3.39 9.17 27.93
CA ARG A 59 -4.20 7.93 27.96
C ARG A 59 -4.58 7.47 26.56
N ALA A 60 -5.04 8.39 25.70
CA ALA A 60 -5.40 8.06 24.33
C ALA A 60 -4.20 7.52 23.54
N ILE A 61 -3.05 8.22 23.61
CA ILE A 61 -1.81 7.79 22.94
C ILE A 61 -1.33 6.43 23.46
N ALA A 62 -1.35 6.23 24.78
CA ALA A 62 -0.90 4.97 25.37
C ALA A 62 -1.80 3.79 24.99
N GLN A 63 -3.12 4.00 24.91
CA GLN A 63 -4.06 2.99 24.45
C GLN A 63 -3.83 2.62 22.99
N GLU A 64 -3.69 3.61 22.12
CA GLU A 64 -3.46 3.38 20.68
C GLU A 64 -2.16 2.62 20.41
N LEU A 65 -1.07 2.98 21.09
CA LEU A 65 0.22 2.30 20.92
C LEU A 65 0.26 0.89 21.54
N THR A 66 -0.72 0.52 22.36
CA THR A 66 -0.74 -0.77 23.08
C THR A 66 -1.90 -1.67 22.68
N ASP A 67 -2.75 -1.24 21.74
CA ASP A 67 -3.97 -1.95 21.35
C ASP A 67 -3.74 -3.27 20.58
N GLY A 68 -2.52 -3.48 20.08
CA GLY A 68 -2.16 -4.68 19.29
C GLY A 68 -1.90 -4.41 17.81
N ARG A 69 -2.24 -3.23 17.29
CA ARG A 69 -2.16 -2.92 15.84
C ARG A 69 -0.74 -2.72 15.34
N PHE A 70 0.20 -2.38 16.22
CA PHE A 70 1.57 -2.05 15.84
C PHE A 70 2.57 -3.16 16.23
N TYR A 71 3.44 -3.53 15.29
CA TYR A 71 4.60 -4.38 15.54
C TYR A 71 5.86 -3.52 15.67
N TYR A 72 6.52 -3.59 16.82
CA TYR A 72 7.72 -2.80 17.10
C TYR A 72 8.98 -3.62 16.89
N ALA A 73 9.65 -3.42 15.75
CA ALA A 73 10.93 -4.04 15.46
C ALA A 73 12.10 -3.20 15.99
N ARG A 74 13.10 -3.85 16.58
CA ARG A 74 14.38 -3.18 16.87
C ARG A 74 15.13 -2.94 15.56
N VAL A 75 15.55 -1.69 15.33
CA VAL A 75 16.45 -1.35 14.22
C VAL A 75 17.76 -2.11 14.41
N ALA A 76 18.10 -2.99 13.45
CA ALA A 76 19.28 -3.83 13.54
C ALA A 76 20.58 -3.06 13.33
N ALA A 77 20.56 -2.05 12.44
CA ALA A 77 21.67 -1.15 12.20
C ALA A 77 21.16 0.17 11.59
N VAL A 78 21.80 1.27 11.94
CA VAL A 78 21.66 2.56 11.25
C VAL A 78 23.00 2.84 10.60
N VAL A 79 23.01 3.00 9.28
CA VAL A 79 24.24 3.28 8.53
C VAL A 79 24.06 4.64 7.88
N ASP A 80 25.05 5.52 8.05
CA ASP A 80 25.09 6.78 7.32
C ASP A 80 25.30 6.48 5.83
N ALA A 81 24.29 6.77 5.02
CA ALA A 81 24.32 6.56 3.58
C ALA A 81 24.97 7.75 2.84
N GLY A 82 25.42 8.78 3.54
CA GLY A 82 25.91 10.02 2.95
C GLY A 82 24.80 10.83 2.27
N VAL A 83 25.19 11.87 1.52
CA VAL A 83 24.26 12.67 0.71
C VAL A 83 23.82 11.82 -0.48
N GLN A 84 22.66 11.18 -0.33
CA GLN A 84 22.00 10.51 -1.43
C GLN A 84 21.13 11.54 -2.18
N PRO A 85 21.15 11.57 -3.52
CA PRO A 85 20.12 12.27 -4.27
C PRO A 85 18.79 11.58 -4.00
N VAL A 86 18.02 12.11 -3.06
CA VAL A 86 16.67 11.65 -2.79
C VAL A 86 15.78 12.34 -3.83
N TYR A 87 15.41 11.58 -4.86
CA TYR A 87 14.45 12.08 -5.83
C TYR A 87 13.08 12.16 -5.15
N SER A 88 12.68 13.37 -4.75
CA SER A 88 11.27 13.68 -4.53
C SER A 88 10.59 13.71 -5.90
N LEU A 89 10.27 12.53 -6.44
CA LEU A 89 9.45 12.41 -7.64
C LEU A 89 8.01 12.80 -7.26
N ARG A 90 7.73 14.10 -7.30
CA ARG A 90 6.36 14.57 -7.49
C ARG A 90 6.05 14.37 -8.97
N VAL A 91 5.42 13.27 -9.29
CA VAL A 91 4.80 13.11 -10.60
C VAL A 91 3.55 13.99 -10.55
N ASP A 92 3.53 15.15 -11.19
CA ASP A 92 2.28 15.88 -11.45
C ASP A 92 1.54 15.12 -12.55
N THR A 93 0.62 14.26 -12.13
CA THR A 93 -0.27 13.45 -12.96
C THR A 93 -1.63 13.55 -12.30
N ASP A 94 -2.70 13.68 -13.09
CA ASP A 94 -4.07 13.65 -12.56
C ASP A 94 -4.35 12.32 -11.81
N ASP A 95 -3.57 11.28 -12.14
CA ASP A 95 -3.59 9.94 -11.57
C ASP A 95 -2.31 9.69 -10.75
N HIS A 96 -2.21 10.27 -9.55
CA HIS A 96 -1.08 10.03 -8.64
C HIS A 96 -1.13 8.62 -8.03
N SER A 97 -0.69 7.59 -8.75
CA SER A 97 -0.41 6.27 -8.19
C SER A 97 1.10 6.08 -7.99
N PHE A 98 1.59 6.33 -6.77
CA PHE A 98 2.89 5.82 -6.34
C PHE A 98 2.87 5.49 -4.85
N ILE A 99 2.82 4.20 -4.51
CA ILE A 99 3.11 3.72 -3.16
C ILE A 99 4.61 3.46 -3.14
N THR A 100 5.38 4.37 -2.51
CA THR A 100 6.78 4.10 -2.22
C THR A 100 6.87 3.03 -1.12
N ASN A 101 7.91 2.20 -1.19
CA ASN A 101 8.26 1.12 -0.26
C ASN A 101 8.35 1.58 1.22
N GLY A 102 7.21 1.74 1.90
CA GLY A 102 7.08 1.56 3.35
C GLY A 102 7.85 2.53 4.27
N PHE A 103 8.28 3.71 3.80
CA PHE A 103 8.84 4.74 4.69
C PHE A 103 7.77 5.80 4.99
N VAL A 104 7.08 5.65 6.12
CA VAL A 104 6.27 6.73 6.70
C VAL A 104 7.23 7.68 7.41
N SER A 105 7.40 8.87 6.84
CA SER A 105 8.17 9.94 7.45
C SER A 105 7.29 10.70 8.44
N HIS A 106 7.83 11.07 9.60
CA HIS A 106 7.13 11.92 10.58
C HIS A 106 6.74 13.31 10.03
N ASN A 107 7.17 13.66 8.81
CA ASN A 107 6.87 14.90 8.10
C ASN A 107 5.99 14.71 6.84
N THR A 108 5.33 13.56 6.67
CA THR A 108 4.46 13.30 5.52
C THR A 108 3.02 13.06 5.95
N GLU A 109 2.08 13.78 5.34
CA GLU A 109 0.65 13.53 5.45
C GLU A 109 0.17 12.64 4.29
N ALA A 110 -0.80 11.77 4.55
CA ALA A 110 -1.39 10.89 3.55
C ALA A 110 -2.91 10.87 3.66
N ARG A 111 -3.60 10.81 2.52
CA ARG A 111 -5.04 10.63 2.41
C ARG A 111 -5.37 9.75 1.20
N LEU A 112 -6.54 9.13 1.20
CA LEU A 112 -7.01 8.34 0.06
C LEU A 112 -7.25 9.23 -1.15
N THR A 113 -6.91 8.71 -2.32
CA THR A 113 -7.25 9.32 -3.62
C THR A 113 -8.72 9.05 -3.94
N PRO A 114 -9.34 9.84 -4.84
CA PRO A 114 -10.70 9.57 -5.30
C PRO A 114 -10.89 8.16 -5.86
N LEU A 115 -9.92 7.64 -6.63
CA LEU A 115 -9.97 6.26 -7.13
C LEU A 115 -9.85 5.22 -6.00
N ALA A 116 -9.04 5.48 -4.98
CA ALA A 116 -8.98 4.59 -3.82
C ALA A 116 -10.31 4.56 -3.03
N MET A 117 -11.08 5.66 -3.05
CA MET A 117 -12.43 5.67 -2.49
C MET A 117 -13.39 4.77 -3.29
N GLU A 118 -13.27 4.69 -4.61
CA GLU A 118 -14.08 3.77 -5.44
C GLU A 118 -13.73 2.28 -5.18
N MET A 119 -12.52 1.99 -4.68
CA MET A 119 -12.19 0.63 -4.21
C MET A 119 -12.95 0.24 -2.94
N LEU A 120 -13.22 1.21 -2.06
CA LEU A 120 -13.85 1.03 -0.74
C LEU A 120 -15.34 1.40 -0.73
N ARG A 121 -15.87 1.83 -1.88
CA ARG A 121 -17.23 2.35 -1.98
C ARG A 121 -18.25 1.29 -1.58
N GLU A 122 -19.15 1.68 -0.68
CA GLU A 122 -20.26 0.84 -0.19
C GLU A 122 -19.77 -0.46 0.47
N ILE A 123 -18.55 -0.45 1.03
CA ILE A 123 -18.00 -1.61 1.76
C ILE A 123 -18.78 -1.91 3.05
N ASP A 124 -19.41 -0.91 3.64
CA ASP A 124 -20.24 -1.03 4.85
C ASP A 124 -21.67 -1.52 4.57
N GLU A 125 -22.04 -1.73 3.29
CA GLU A 125 -23.38 -2.18 2.87
C GLU A 125 -23.44 -3.69 2.61
N GLU A 126 -22.66 -4.49 3.36
CA GLU A 126 -22.59 -5.96 3.23
C GLU A 126 -22.28 -6.43 1.79
N THR A 127 -21.50 -5.64 1.04
CA THR A 127 -21.17 -5.91 -0.37
C THR A 127 -20.08 -6.97 -0.55
N VAL A 128 -19.31 -7.24 0.50
CA VAL A 128 -18.20 -8.21 0.51
C VAL A 128 -18.18 -9.00 1.81
N ASP A 129 -17.63 -10.21 1.77
CA ASP A 129 -17.46 -11.03 2.96
C ASP A 129 -16.33 -10.51 3.84
N PHE A 130 -16.60 -10.45 5.13
CA PHE A 130 -15.63 -10.11 6.16
C PHE A 130 -15.23 -11.36 6.94
N ILE A 131 -13.95 -11.42 7.32
CA ILE A 131 -13.43 -12.46 8.22
C ILE A 131 -12.92 -11.83 9.51
N PRO A 132 -12.97 -12.57 10.64
CA PRO A 132 -12.29 -12.14 11.83
C PRO A 132 -10.79 -11.97 11.53
N ASN A 133 -10.22 -10.88 12.02
CA ASN A 133 -8.78 -10.68 12.00
C ASN A 133 -8.07 -11.72 12.90
N TYR A 134 -6.75 -11.69 12.94
CA TYR A 134 -5.93 -12.72 13.60
C TYR A 134 -6.22 -12.95 15.11
N ASP A 135 -6.72 -11.93 15.83
CA ASP A 135 -7.06 -12.02 17.26
C ASP A 135 -8.59 -12.07 17.51
N GLY A 136 -9.39 -12.07 16.44
CA GLY A 136 -10.84 -12.17 16.45
C GLY A 136 -11.58 -10.94 17.02
N ARG A 137 -10.89 -9.81 17.22
CA ARG A 137 -11.50 -8.61 17.82
C ARG A 137 -12.18 -7.71 16.81
N VAL A 138 -11.65 -7.64 15.59
CA VAL A 138 -12.20 -6.83 14.50
C VAL A 138 -12.37 -7.68 13.26
N GLN A 139 -13.18 -7.19 12.34
CA GLN A 139 -13.37 -7.86 11.05
C GLN A 139 -12.57 -7.14 9.97
N GLU A 140 -12.02 -7.91 9.04
CA GLU A 140 -11.33 -7.41 7.85
C GLU A 140 -12.01 -7.94 6.58
N PRO A 141 -12.13 -7.13 5.52
CA PRO A 141 -12.73 -7.57 4.27
C PRO A 141 -11.80 -8.56 3.56
N THR A 142 -12.36 -9.64 3.03
CA THR A 142 -11.60 -10.62 2.24
C THR A 142 -11.19 -10.11 0.86
N VAL A 143 -12.04 -9.25 0.28
CA VAL A 143 -11.88 -8.60 -1.01
C VAL A 143 -12.46 -7.19 -0.92
N LEU A 144 -11.94 -6.26 -1.72
CA LEU A 144 -12.51 -4.92 -1.83
C LEU A 144 -13.56 -4.86 -2.93
N PRO A 145 -14.64 -4.07 -2.79
CA PRO A 145 -15.66 -3.89 -3.83
C PRO A 145 -15.12 -3.61 -5.24
N SER A 146 -14.00 -2.89 -5.36
CA SER A 146 -13.25 -2.69 -6.61
C SER A 146 -14.13 -2.26 -7.81
N ARG A 147 -14.78 -1.11 -7.71
CA ARG A 147 -15.68 -0.58 -8.75
C ARG A 147 -15.03 -0.29 -10.11
N PHE A 148 -13.71 -0.36 -10.19
CA PHE A 148 -12.96 -0.37 -11.44
C PHE A 148 -12.00 -1.57 -11.48
N PRO A 149 -11.58 -2.04 -12.67
CA PRO A 149 -10.73 -3.22 -12.83
C PRO A 149 -9.27 -2.95 -12.41
N ASN A 150 -9.03 -2.81 -11.11
CA ASN A 150 -7.75 -2.38 -10.53
C ASN A 150 -6.56 -3.27 -10.90
N LEU A 151 -6.75 -4.60 -10.95
CA LEU A 151 -5.68 -5.54 -11.27
C LEU A 151 -5.11 -5.31 -12.69
N LEU A 152 -5.98 -5.00 -13.66
CA LEU A 152 -5.55 -4.73 -15.03
C LEU A 152 -5.06 -3.28 -15.20
N ALA A 153 -5.69 -2.33 -14.51
CA ALA A 153 -5.33 -0.92 -14.59
C ALA A 153 -3.93 -0.66 -14.00
N ASN A 154 -3.66 -1.16 -12.79
CA ASN A 154 -2.39 -0.94 -12.10
C ASN A 154 -1.35 -2.06 -12.33
N GLY A 155 -1.79 -3.22 -12.83
CA GLY A 155 -0.93 -4.39 -12.94
C GLY A 155 -0.61 -5.02 -11.59
N SER A 156 0.28 -6.01 -11.61
CA SER A 156 0.75 -6.69 -10.41
C SER A 156 2.10 -7.37 -10.66
N GLY A 157 3.05 -7.15 -9.76
CA GLY A 157 4.36 -7.79 -9.78
C GLY A 157 4.57 -8.60 -8.51
N GLY A 158 5.06 -9.83 -8.65
CA GLY A 158 5.36 -10.68 -7.49
C GLY A 158 6.34 -11.79 -7.84
N ILE A 159 7.31 -12.03 -6.96
CA ILE A 159 8.30 -13.10 -7.09
C ILE A 159 8.13 -14.03 -5.88
N ALA A 160 7.01 -14.75 -5.83
CA ALA A 160 6.82 -15.78 -4.83
C ALA A 160 7.72 -16.99 -5.14
N VAL A 161 8.06 -17.78 -4.11
CA VAL A 161 8.93 -18.96 -4.29
C VAL A 161 8.28 -19.92 -5.28
N GLY A 162 8.89 -20.07 -6.46
CA GLY A 162 8.43 -20.97 -7.53
C GLY A 162 7.40 -20.39 -8.50
N MET A 163 6.87 -19.18 -8.27
CA MET A 163 5.91 -18.53 -9.16
C MET A 163 6.16 -17.02 -9.24
N ALA A 164 6.55 -16.54 -10.43
CA ALA A 164 6.68 -15.13 -10.72
C ALA A 164 5.47 -14.65 -11.54
N THR A 165 4.85 -13.55 -11.11
CA THR A 165 3.78 -12.86 -11.83
C THR A 165 4.25 -11.47 -12.20
N ASN A 166 3.97 -11.05 -13.43
CA ASN A 166 4.20 -9.70 -13.89
C ASN A 166 3.09 -9.33 -14.88
N MET A 167 2.04 -8.69 -14.37
CA MET A 167 0.95 -8.13 -15.15
C MET A 167 1.21 -6.65 -15.38
N PRO A 168 1.26 -6.19 -16.64
CA PRO A 168 1.49 -4.78 -16.92
C PRO A 168 0.23 -3.93 -16.69
N PRO A 169 0.38 -2.62 -16.41
CA PRO A 169 -0.74 -1.68 -16.32
C PRO A 169 -1.37 -1.42 -17.69
N HIS A 170 -2.64 -1.01 -17.69
CA HIS A 170 -3.43 -0.73 -18.90
C HIS A 170 -4.27 0.54 -18.73
N ASN A 171 -4.66 1.13 -19.85
CA ASN A 171 -5.45 2.34 -19.85
C ASN A 171 -6.89 2.08 -19.33
N LEU A 172 -7.34 2.89 -18.37
CA LEU A 172 -8.65 2.70 -17.73
C LEU A 172 -9.82 2.86 -18.72
N ARG A 173 -9.71 3.71 -19.75
CA ARG A 173 -10.79 3.92 -20.73
C ARG A 173 -10.94 2.71 -21.64
N GLU A 174 -9.82 2.16 -22.12
CA GLU A 174 -9.83 0.95 -22.94
C GLU A 174 -10.36 -0.25 -22.15
N LEU A 175 -9.97 -0.38 -20.87
CA LEU A 175 -10.52 -1.39 -19.98
C LEU A 175 -12.03 -1.22 -19.75
N ALA A 176 -12.50 0.01 -19.55
CA ALA A 176 -13.92 0.28 -19.38
C ALA A 176 -14.72 -0.09 -20.64
N GLU A 177 -14.22 0.24 -21.84
CA GLU A 177 -14.84 -0.15 -23.11
C GLU A 177 -14.92 -1.68 -23.26
N ALA A 178 -13.86 -2.39 -22.89
CA ALA A 178 -13.85 -3.85 -22.89
C ALA A 178 -14.87 -4.43 -21.89
N VAL A 179 -14.95 -3.87 -20.67
CA VAL A 179 -15.92 -4.29 -19.65
C VAL A 179 -17.35 -4.02 -20.12
N PHE A 180 -17.65 -2.85 -20.67
CA PHE A 180 -18.99 -2.55 -21.20
C PHE A 180 -19.39 -3.50 -22.31
N TRP A 181 -18.46 -3.83 -23.22
CA TRP A 181 -18.75 -4.83 -24.24
C TRP A 181 -19.06 -6.20 -23.64
N CYS A 182 -18.31 -6.65 -22.64
CA CYS A 182 -18.59 -7.92 -21.95
C CYS A 182 -19.95 -7.91 -21.23
N LEU A 183 -20.34 -6.78 -20.65
CA LEU A 183 -21.65 -6.62 -20.00
C LEU A 183 -22.79 -6.66 -21.02
N ASP A 184 -22.64 -5.98 -22.15
CA ASP A 184 -23.62 -5.98 -23.24
C ASP A 184 -23.73 -7.34 -23.94
N ASN A 185 -22.65 -8.14 -23.92
CA ASN A 185 -22.53 -9.43 -24.60
C ASN A 185 -22.24 -10.57 -23.61
N TYR A 186 -22.99 -10.64 -22.51
CA TYR A 186 -22.76 -11.61 -21.44
C TYR A 186 -22.90 -13.09 -21.85
N GLU A 187 -23.48 -13.38 -23.01
CA GLU A 187 -23.63 -14.74 -23.58
C GLU A 187 -22.53 -15.10 -24.59
N ALA A 188 -21.60 -14.19 -24.88
CA ALA A 188 -20.52 -14.44 -25.82
C ALA A 188 -19.59 -15.56 -25.29
N ASP A 189 -19.11 -16.40 -26.20
CA ASP A 189 -18.11 -17.42 -25.86
C ASP A 189 -16.72 -16.79 -25.60
N GLU A 190 -15.81 -17.60 -25.07
CA GLU A 190 -14.46 -17.15 -24.70
C GLU A 190 -13.67 -16.63 -25.91
N GLU A 191 -13.84 -17.24 -27.08
CA GLU A 191 -13.12 -16.83 -28.30
C GLU A 191 -13.60 -15.48 -28.83
N THR A 192 -14.91 -15.28 -28.90
CA THR A 192 -15.53 -14.02 -29.31
C THR A 192 -15.20 -12.92 -28.30
N THR A 193 -15.25 -13.25 -27.00
CA THR A 193 -14.89 -12.32 -25.93
C THR A 193 -13.43 -11.90 -26.05
N LEU A 194 -12.50 -12.85 -26.18
CA LEU A 194 -11.07 -12.57 -26.33
C LEU A 194 -10.79 -11.66 -27.53
N ALA A 195 -11.40 -11.95 -28.68
CA ALA A 195 -11.25 -11.13 -29.88
C ALA A 195 -11.76 -9.69 -29.65
N ALA A 196 -12.93 -9.54 -29.04
CA ALA A 196 -13.53 -8.23 -28.78
C ALA A 196 -12.77 -7.41 -27.73
N VAL A 197 -12.26 -8.03 -26.66
CA VAL A 197 -11.45 -7.31 -25.66
C VAL A 197 -10.08 -6.96 -26.20
N THR A 198 -9.44 -7.83 -27.00
CA THR A 198 -8.14 -7.55 -27.63
C THR A 198 -8.24 -6.46 -28.69
N GLU A 199 -9.40 -6.33 -29.34
CA GLU A 199 -9.67 -5.21 -30.25
C GLU A 199 -9.74 -3.87 -29.49
N ARG A 200 -10.27 -3.86 -28.26
CA ARG A 200 -10.45 -2.64 -27.45
C ARG A 200 -9.21 -2.25 -26.67
N VAL A 201 -8.58 -3.22 -26.00
CA VAL A 201 -7.36 -3.04 -25.21
C VAL A 201 -6.15 -3.16 -26.12
N LYS A 202 -5.59 -2.02 -26.53
CA LYS A 202 -4.54 -1.97 -27.56
C LYS A 202 -3.20 -2.51 -27.08
N GLY A 203 -2.96 -2.42 -25.79
CA GLY A 203 -1.73 -2.88 -25.16
C GLY A 203 -1.56 -2.30 -23.76
N PRO A 204 -0.42 -2.60 -23.13
CA PRO A 204 -0.04 -1.98 -21.88
C PRO A 204 0.11 -0.45 -21.97
N ASP A 205 -0.28 0.23 -20.90
CA ASP A 205 -0.11 1.67 -20.73
C ASP A 205 0.78 1.93 -19.52
N PHE A 206 2.04 2.29 -19.77
CA PHE A 206 3.02 2.48 -18.70
C PHE A 206 3.01 3.92 -18.20
N PRO A 207 3.05 4.16 -16.87
CA PRO A 207 3.03 5.51 -16.31
C PRO A 207 4.28 6.34 -16.67
N THR A 208 5.35 5.67 -17.11
CA THR A 208 6.60 6.30 -17.57
C THR A 208 6.57 6.71 -19.04
N TYR A 209 5.44 6.52 -19.72
CA TYR A 209 5.37 6.55 -21.18
C TYR A 209 6.40 5.60 -21.81
N GLY A 210 6.72 5.82 -23.08
CA GLY A 210 7.67 5.04 -23.86
C GLY A 210 7.05 4.51 -25.14
N LEU A 211 7.79 3.66 -25.83
CA LEU A 211 7.34 3.03 -27.07
C LEU A 211 7.37 1.51 -26.93
N ILE A 212 6.28 0.85 -27.30
CA ILE A 212 6.26 -0.60 -27.45
C ILE A 212 6.62 -0.94 -28.90
N VAL A 213 7.54 -1.88 -29.07
CA VAL A 213 8.03 -2.31 -30.38
C VAL A 213 7.51 -3.70 -30.71
N GLY A 214 6.55 -3.73 -31.63
CA GLY A 214 5.90 -4.95 -32.11
C GLY A 214 4.64 -5.29 -31.32
N SER A 215 3.69 -5.96 -31.99
CA SER A 215 2.38 -6.35 -31.45
C SER A 215 2.32 -7.82 -31.03
N GLN A 216 3.22 -8.67 -31.54
CA GLN A 216 3.18 -10.11 -31.30
C GLN A 216 3.27 -10.46 -29.80
N GLY A 217 4.16 -9.79 -29.06
CA GLY A 217 4.33 -10.05 -27.62
C GLY A 217 3.10 -9.68 -26.79
N ILE A 218 2.31 -8.70 -27.23
CA ILE A 218 1.05 -8.32 -26.59
C ILE A 218 0.00 -9.40 -26.86
N HIS A 219 -0.15 -9.81 -28.12
CA HIS A 219 -1.09 -10.85 -28.53
C HIS A 219 -0.81 -12.18 -27.81
N ASP A 220 0.46 -12.58 -27.73
CA ASP A 220 0.88 -13.79 -27.03
C ASP A 220 0.56 -13.70 -25.53
N ALA A 221 0.78 -12.53 -24.91
CA ALA A 221 0.45 -12.31 -23.50
C ALA A 221 -1.05 -12.43 -23.23
N TYR A 222 -1.91 -11.87 -24.09
CA TYR A 222 -3.36 -11.94 -23.90
C TYR A 222 -3.93 -13.33 -24.20
N THR A 223 -3.41 -14.03 -25.20
CA THR A 223 -3.92 -15.35 -25.61
C THR A 223 -3.42 -16.47 -24.70
N THR A 224 -2.16 -16.41 -24.25
CA THR A 224 -1.50 -17.52 -23.54
C THR A 224 -1.16 -17.21 -22.09
N GLY A 225 -1.36 -15.96 -21.65
CA GLY A 225 -0.92 -15.46 -20.34
C GLY A 225 0.60 -15.22 -20.25
N ARG A 226 1.37 -15.47 -21.32
CA ARG A 226 2.82 -15.25 -21.37
C ARG A 226 3.23 -14.59 -22.68
N GLY A 227 3.90 -13.46 -22.58
CA GLY A 227 4.43 -12.75 -23.73
C GLY A 227 5.61 -11.87 -23.36
N SER A 228 6.47 -11.59 -24.33
CA SER A 228 7.62 -10.69 -24.15
C SER A 228 7.34 -9.39 -24.89
N ILE A 229 7.05 -8.34 -24.12
CA ILE A 229 6.72 -7.02 -24.65
C ILE A 229 7.99 -6.17 -24.63
N ARG A 230 8.48 -5.78 -25.81
CA ARG A 230 9.71 -5.01 -25.94
C ARG A 230 9.42 -3.51 -25.85
N MET A 231 9.97 -2.86 -24.84
CA MET A 231 9.88 -1.41 -24.66
C MET A 231 11.13 -0.69 -25.15
N ARG A 232 10.97 0.57 -25.58
CA ARG A 232 12.05 1.51 -25.89
C ARG A 232 11.74 2.89 -25.28
N GLY A 233 12.79 3.57 -24.84
CA GLY A 233 12.73 5.00 -24.52
C GLY A 233 12.71 5.84 -25.80
N VAL A 234 12.27 7.08 -25.66
CA VAL A 234 12.40 8.11 -26.70
C VAL A 234 13.71 8.85 -26.44
N VAL A 235 14.54 9.00 -27.48
CA VAL A 235 15.79 9.78 -27.42
C VAL A 235 15.70 10.85 -28.50
N GLU A 236 15.87 12.10 -28.09
CA GLU A 236 15.98 13.24 -28.99
C GLU A 236 17.46 13.62 -29.08
N VAL A 237 17.95 13.87 -30.29
CA VAL A 237 19.34 14.26 -30.51
C VAL A 237 19.35 15.73 -30.88
N GLU A 238 19.95 16.57 -30.03
CA GLU A 238 20.12 17.99 -30.32
C GLU A 238 21.54 18.23 -30.85
N GLU A 239 21.70 19.17 -31.78
CA GLU A 239 23.03 19.59 -32.24
C GLU A 239 23.31 21.01 -31.76
N ASP A 240 24.44 21.21 -31.07
CA ASP A 240 24.94 22.54 -30.74
C ASP A 240 25.32 23.29 -32.04
N ALA A 241 25.35 24.63 -31.99
CA ALA A 241 25.79 25.51 -33.07
C ALA A 241 27.21 25.20 -33.60
N ARG A 242 27.98 24.38 -32.86
CA ARG A 242 29.32 23.89 -33.21
C ARG A 242 29.33 22.50 -33.86
N GLY A 243 28.16 21.93 -34.20
CA GLY A 243 28.01 20.62 -34.81
C GLY A 243 28.32 19.45 -33.87
N ARG A 244 28.18 19.66 -32.55
CA ARG A 244 28.33 18.58 -31.56
C ARG A 244 26.94 18.05 -31.21
N SER A 245 26.73 16.76 -31.40
CA SER A 245 25.53 16.07 -30.93
C SER A 245 25.51 16.03 -29.39
N LEU A 246 24.46 16.58 -28.81
CA LEU A 246 24.06 16.50 -27.42
C LEU A 246 22.94 15.45 -27.35
N LEU A 247 23.06 14.53 -26.40
CA LEU A 247 22.07 13.49 -26.08
C LEU A 247 21.30 13.89 -24.82
#